data_AF-A0A3S0B5L5-F1
#
_entry.id   AF-A0A3S0B5L5-F1
#
_cell.length_a   1.000
_cell.length_b   1.000
_cell.length_c   1.000
_cell.angle_alpha   90.00
_cell.angle_beta   90.00
_cell.angle_gamma   90.00
#
_symmetry.space_group_name_H-M   'P 1'
#
loop_
_entity.id
_entity.type
_entity.pdbx_description
1 polymer ?
#
loop_
_entity_poly.entity_id
_entity_poly.type
_entity_poly.pdbx_seq_one_letter_code
_entity_poly.pdbx_strand_id
1 'polypeptide(L)' 'MIDIDRFSFDVECPECRFATKIFYRDARLRDVLICRGCKANIQLNDHMNECRKVRSQVSSAIADLERTVESLGKTFRLNF' A
#
# COMPACT_ATOMS: atom_id res chain seq x y z
N MET A 1 -5.27 -12.77 0.72
CA MET A 1 -4.08 -11.89 0.74
C MET A 1 -4.51 -10.48 0.35
N ILE A 2 -4.37 -9.50 1.24
CA ILE A 2 -4.71 -8.09 0.96
C ILE A 2 -3.72 -7.54 -0.06
N ASP A 3 -4.22 -6.96 -1.15
CA ASP A 3 -3.41 -6.38 -2.22
C ASP A 3 -3.31 -4.85 -2.08
N ILE A 4 -2.27 -4.40 -1.39
CA ILE A 4 -2.02 -2.97 -1.09
C ILE A 4 -1.69 -2.20 -2.38
N ASP A 5 -1.23 -2.87 -3.43
CA ASP A 5 -0.90 -2.21 -4.71
C ASP A 5 -2.11 -1.50 -5.34
N ARG A 6 -3.34 -1.94 -5.00
CA ARG A 6 -4.60 -1.34 -5.46
C ARG A 6 -5.10 -0.20 -4.57
N PHE A 7 -4.47 0.03 -3.43
CA PHE A 7 -4.83 1.13 -2.56
C PHE A 7 -4.49 2.45 -3.25
N SER A 8 -5.46 3.36 -3.28
CA SER A 8 -5.30 4.67 -3.91
C SER A 8 -5.24 5.78 -2.87
N PHE A 9 -4.38 6.76 -3.08
CA PHE A 9 -4.27 7.96 -2.26
C PHE A 9 -3.98 9.18 -3.13
N ASP A 10 -4.22 10.37 -2.58
CA ASP A 10 -4.02 11.61 -3.30
C ASP A 10 -2.61 12.15 -3.05
N VAL A 11 -1.96 12.61 -4.12
CA VAL A 11 -0.65 13.28 -4.09
C VAL A 11 -0.79 14.65 -4.73
N GLU A 12 -0.21 15.66 -4.08
CA GLU A 12 -0.19 17.02 -4.59
C GLU A 12 0.96 17.23 -5.56
N CYS A 13 0.67 17.92 -6.66
CA CYS A 13 1.72 18.39 -7.56
C CYS A 13 2.61 19.43 -6.87
N PRO A 14 3.94 19.30 -6.90
CA PRO A 14 4.85 20.25 -6.25
C PRO A 14 4.80 21.66 -6.88
N GLU A 15 4.39 21.78 -8.15
CA GLU A 15 4.33 23.06 -8.85
C GLU A 15 3.00 23.80 -8.66
N CYS A 16 1.88 23.12 -8.92
CA CYS A 16 0.56 23.76 -8.92
C CYS A 16 -0.36 23.32 -7.77
N ARG A 17 0.13 22.46 -6.86
CA ARG A 17 -0.63 21.86 -5.75
C ARG A 17 -1.91 21.12 -6.15
N PHE A 18 -2.06 20.82 -7.43
CA PHE A 18 -3.20 20.04 -7.91
C PHE A 18 -3.11 18.61 -7.37
N ALA A 19 -4.12 18.20 -6.61
CA ALA A 19 -4.22 16.85 -6.07
C ALA A 19 -4.58 15.85 -7.18
N THR A 20 -3.79 14.79 -7.31
CA THR A 20 -4.04 13.69 -8.24
C THR A 20 -4.01 12.38 -7.49
N LYS A 21 -5.01 11.54 -7.76
CA LYS A 21 -5.09 10.20 -7.20
C LYS A 21 -4.11 9.26 -7.90
N ILE A 22 -3.28 8.57 -7.13
CA ILE A 22 -2.37 7.53 -7.60
C ILE A 22 -2.63 6.22 -6.86
N PHE A 23 -2.18 5.11 -7.44
CA PHE A 23 -2.13 3.83 -6.76
C PHE A 23 -0.80 3.64 -6.05
N TYR A 24 -0.82 2.85 -4.97
CA TYR A 24 0.40 2.48 -4.24
C TYR A 24 1.44 1.78 -5.11
N ARG A 25 1.00 0.99 -6.10
CA ARG A 25 1.89 0.38 -7.08
C ARG A 25 2.65 1.43 -7.91
N ASP A 26 2.04 2.56 -8.22
CA ASP A 26 2.63 3.59 -9.07
C ASP A 26 3.80 4.23 -8.30
N ALA A 27 3.61 4.48 -7.00
CA ALA A 27 4.68 4.92 -6.10
C ALA A 27 5.78 3.87 -5.92
N ARG A 28 5.41 2.60 -5.69
CA ARG A 28 6.35 1.48 -5.52
C ARG A 28 7.22 1.25 -6.76
N LEU A 29 6.65 1.39 -7.96
CA LEU A 29 7.35 1.23 -9.23
C LEU A 29 8.12 2.49 -9.64
N ARG A 30 8.00 3.59 -8.87
CA ARG A 30 8.59 4.90 -9.18
C ARG A 30 8.16 5.42 -10.55
N ASP A 31 6.87 5.26 -10.85
CA ASP A 31 6.31 5.69 -12.13
C ASP A 31 6.28 7.22 -12.23
N VAL A 32 6.19 7.73 -13.46
CA VAL A 32 6.07 9.15 -13.74
C VAL A 32 4.60 9.50 -13.92
N LEU A 33 4.08 10.36 -13.05
CA LEU A 33 2.73 10.88 -13.15
C LEU A 33 2.75 12.23 -13.86
N ILE A 34 1.96 12.38 -14.93
CA ILE A 34 1.76 13.70 -15.55
C ILE A 34 0.67 14.44 -14.78
N CYS A 35 1.00 15.61 -14.23
CA CYS A 35 0.06 16.46 -13.54
C CYS A 35 -1.09 16.88 -14.47
N ARG A 36 -2.35 16.75 -14.03
CA ARG A 36 -3.49 17.16 -14.87
C ARG A 36 -3.67 18.68 -14.96
N GLY A 37 -3.20 19.42 -13.96
CA GLY A 37 -3.23 20.89 -13.88
C GLY A 37 -2.15 21.54 -14.75
N CYS A 38 -0.88 21.51 -14.32
CA CYS A 38 0.22 22.18 -15.01
C CYS A 38 0.94 21.34 -16.07
N LYS A 39 0.57 20.06 -16.26
CA LYS A 39 1.24 19.11 -17.18
C LYS A 39 2.71 18.79 -16.85
N ALA A 40 3.19 19.20 -15.68
CA ALA A 40 4.53 18.81 -15.21
C ALA A 40 4.62 17.30 -14.92
N ASN A 41 5.82 16.75 -15.09
CA ASN A 41 6.12 15.37 -14.74
C ASN A 41 6.44 15.28 -13.24
N ILE A 42 5.65 14.50 -12.51
CA ILE A 42 5.82 14.22 -11.09
C ILE A 42 6.51 12.86 -10.98
N GLN A 43 7.78 12.87 -10.60
CA GLN A 43 8.51 11.65 -10.31
C GLN A 43 8.06 11.11 -8.94
N LEU A 44 7.37 9.98 -8.93
CA LEU A 44 7.07 9.29 -7.68
C LEU A 44 8.37 8.68 -7.16
N ASN A 45 8.79 9.08 -5.97
CA ASN A 45 10.03 8.60 -5.36
C ASN A 45 9.71 7.79 -4.11
N ASP A 46 9.94 6.48 -4.18
CA ASP A 46 10.00 5.60 -3.01
C ASP A 46 11.38 5.73 -2.36
N HIS A 47 11.55 6.80 -1.58
CA HIS A 47 12.77 7.06 -0.83
C HIS A 47 13.06 5.88 0.12
N MET A 48 14.26 5.30 0.06
CA MET A 48 14.70 4.15 0.88
C MET A 48 13.92 2.82 0.70
N ASN A 49 13.16 2.65 -0.38
CA ASN A 49 12.32 1.47 -0.62
C ASN A 49 11.30 1.20 0.50
N GLU A 50 10.82 2.25 1.17
CA GLU A 50 9.86 2.14 2.26
C GLU A 50 8.56 1.50 1.79
N CYS A 51 8.12 1.73 0.55
CA CYS A 51 6.91 1.10 0.04
C CYS A 51 7.04 -0.42 -0.04
N ARG A 52 8.24 -0.91 -0.39
CA ARG A 52 8.54 -2.35 -0.39
C ARG A 52 8.56 -2.92 1.04
N LYS A 53 9.13 -2.18 2.00
CA LYS A 53 9.16 -2.59 3.41
C LYS A 53 7.76 -2.70 3.99
N VAL A 54 6.92 -1.69 3.77
CA VAL A 54 5.52 -1.67 4.24
C VAL A 54 4.74 -2.84 3.65
N ARG A 55 4.86 -3.12 2.34
CA ARG A 55 4.22 -4.29 1.73
C ARG A 55 4.64 -5.60 2.41
N SER A 56 5.93 -5.76 2.70
CA SER A 56 6.44 -6.95 3.38
C SER A 56 5.90 -7.05 4.81
N GLN A 57 5.91 -5.95 5.57
CA GLN A 57 5.43 -5.91 6.95
C GLN A 57 3.93 -6.25 7.05
N VAL A 58 3.10 -5.67 6.19
CA VAL A 58 1.66 -5.96 6.15
C VAL A 58 1.39 -7.40 5.76
N SER A 59 2.14 -7.94 4.78
CA SER A 59 2.00 -9.35 4.39
C SER A 59 2.32 -10.29 5.55
N SER A 60 3.40 -10.03 6.29
CA SER A 60 3.76 -10.81 7.48
C SER A 60 2.71 -10.69 8.58
N ALA A 61 2.23 -9.47 8.88
CA ALA A 61 1.22 -9.24 9.91
C ALA A 61 -0.10 -9.98 9.62
N ILE A 62 -0.52 -10.04 8.35
CA ILE A 62 -1.70 -10.80 7.94
C ILE A 62 -1.46 -12.30 8.12
N ALA A 63 -0.30 -12.82 7.72
CA ALA A 63 0.03 -14.23 7.91
C ALA A 63 0.05 -14.62 9.40
N ASP A 64 0.54 -13.75 10.26
CA ASP A 64 0.53 -13.97 11.71
C ASP A 64 -0.88 -13.90 12.30
N LEU A 65 -1.73 -13.00 11.80
CA LEU A 65 -3.14 -12.96 12.16
C LEU A 65 -3.87 -14.25 11.74
N GLU A 66 -3.64 -14.73 10.51
CA GLU A 66 -4.21 -15.98 10.01
C GLU A 66 -3.82 -17.17 10.91
N ARG A 67 -2.54 -17.28 11.29
CA ARG A 67 -2.06 -18.31 12.23
C ARG A 67 -2.73 -18.20 13.60
N THR A 68 -2.89 -16.97 14.11
CA THR A 68 -3.51 -16.71 15.41
C THR A 68 -4.98 -17.14 15.39
N VAL A 69 -5.73 -16.78 14.35
CA VAL A 69 -7.13 -17.20 14.17
C VAL A 69 -7.25 -18.71 14.01
N GLU A 70 -6.35 -19.35 13.26
CA GLU A 70 -6.34 -20.81 13.11
C GLU A 70 -6.13 -21.52 14.47
N SER A 71 -5.27 -20.96 15.33
CA SER A 71 -5.05 -21.48 16.68
C SER A 71 -6.27 -21.32 17.61
N LEU A 72 -7.07 -20.26 17.44
CA LEU A 72 -8.33 -20.08 18.16
C LEU A 72 -9.33 -21.20 17.81
N GLY A 73 -9.42 -21.57 16.53
CA GLY A 73 -10.27 -22.68 16.08
C GLY A 73 -9.89 -24.03 16.70
N LYS A 74 -8.60 -24.24 17.02
CA LYS A 74 -8.10 -25.44 17.72
C LYS A 74 -8.33 -25.39 19.23
N THR A 75 -8.51 -24.19 19.79
CA THR A 75 -8.72 -23.97 21.23
C THR A 75 -10.20 -24.13 21.61
N PHE A 76 -11.13 -23.94 20.68
CA PHE A 76 -12.55 -24.17 20.90
C PHE A 76 -12.86 -25.68 21.00
N ARG A 77 -13.08 -26.17 22.23
CA ARG A 77 -13.71 -27.47 22.49
C ARG A 77 -15.14 -27.25 22.98
N LEU A 78 -16.11 -27.74 22.23
CA LEU A 78 -17.48 -27.92 22.72
C LEU A 78 -17.52 -29.27 23.44
N ASN A 79 -17.64 -29.24 24.77
CA ASN A 79 -17.92 -30.44 25.55
C ASN A 79 -19.45 -30.60 25.59
N PHE A 80 -19.94 -31.74 25.09
CA PHE A 80 -21.30 -32.21 25.30
C PHE A 80 -21.32 -33.20 26.46
#